data_AF-A0A4Q3US26-F1
#
_entry.id   AF-A0A4Q3US26-F1
#
_cell.length_a   1.000
_cell.length_b   1.000
_cell.length_c   1.000
_cell.angle_alpha   90.00
_cell.angle_beta   90.00
_cell.angle_gamma   90.00
#
_symmetry.space_group_name_H-M   'P 1'
#
loop_
_entity.id
_entity.type
_entity.pdbx_description
1 polymer ?
#
loop_
_entity_poly.entity_id
_entity_poly.type
_entity_poly.pdbx_seq_one_letter_code
_entity_poly.pdbx_strand_id
1 'polypeptide(L)'
;MQAFTSYQEVLLALQRCEVKNFTWESPRDAALGGCARVCFQLHVTRDVYDAFFNSPIGYRAQFALSVNSGHTANTKALDALEPALIRFVQVLGHACDRVVWSLRAPDAKIWIDEQEVQAELGSCEPHILYEPWQSQSEDGIGLLAPFGELLEVKGAWVDRGGHFRPNPKKACRADAIHRVGYS
;
A
#
# COMPACT_ATOMS: atom_id res chain seq x y z
N MET A 1 14.38 1.79 -19.28
CA MET A 1 13.60 2.37 -18.18
C MET A 1 12.43 3.11 -18.81
N GLN A 2 11.22 2.62 -18.59
CA GLN A 2 10.02 3.29 -19.08
C GLN A 2 9.78 4.54 -18.22
N ALA A 3 9.79 5.72 -18.82
CA ALA A 3 9.50 6.96 -18.10
C ALA A 3 7.99 7.14 -18.00
N PHE A 4 7.46 7.07 -16.78
CA PHE A 4 6.07 7.41 -16.49
C PHE A 4 5.95 8.92 -16.32
N THR A 5 4.95 9.52 -16.97
CA THR A 5 4.71 10.97 -16.97
C THR A 5 3.51 11.37 -16.11
N SER A 6 2.67 10.41 -15.73
CA SER A 6 1.53 10.65 -14.85
C SER A 6 1.22 9.45 -13.96
N TYR A 7 0.59 9.71 -12.81
CA TYR A 7 0.15 8.63 -11.91
C TYR A 7 -0.81 7.67 -12.61
N GLN A 8 -1.62 8.17 -13.56
CA GLN A 8 -2.53 7.32 -14.34
C GLN A 8 -1.79 6.26 -15.17
N GLU A 9 -0.65 6.61 -15.77
CA GLU A 9 0.18 5.64 -16.51
C GLU A 9 0.75 4.57 -15.57
N VAL A 10 1.14 4.97 -14.35
CA VAL A 10 1.58 4.04 -13.31
C VAL A 10 0.44 3.08 -12.94
N LEU A 11 -0.79 3.57 -12.77
CA LEU A 11 -1.95 2.73 -12.47
C LEU A 11 -2.26 1.74 -13.60
N LEU A 12 -2.18 2.18 -14.87
CA LEU A 12 -2.38 1.29 -16.02
C LEU A 12 -1.31 0.20 -16.11
N ALA A 13 -0.08 0.48 -15.67
CA ALA A 13 0.98 -0.52 -15.59
C ALA A 13 0.78 -1.46 -14.39
N LEU A 14 0.34 -0.92 -13.25
CA LEU A 14 0.01 -1.69 -12.04
C LEU A 14 -1.09 -2.72 -12.31
N GLN A 15 -2.07 -2.40 -13.15
CA GLN A 15 -3.13 -3.33 -13.58
C GLN A 15 -2.62 -4.57 -14.33
N ARG A 16 -1.39 -4.54 -14.83
CA ARG A 16 -0.74 -5.66 -15.53
C ARG A 16 0.09 -6.53 -14.58
N CYS A 17 0.06 -6.26 -13.28
CA CYS A 17 0.77 -7.05 -12.28
C CYS A 17 0.24 -8.50 -12.23
N GLU A 18 1.06 -9.39 -11.70
CA GLU A 18 0.65 -10.75 -11.37
C GLU A 18 0.26 -10.82 -9.89
N VAL A 19 -0.93 -11.35 -9.57
CA VAL A 19 -1.30 -11.65 -8.19
C VAL A 19 -0.68 -12.99 -7.80
N LYS A 20 0.30 -12.98 -6.89
CA LYS A 20 1.07 -14.16 -6.50
C LYS A 20 0.41 -14.95 -5.38
N ASN A 21 -0.17 -14.25 -4.41
CA ASN A 21 -0.67 -14.87 -3.19
C ASN A 21 -1.92 -14.15 -2.66
N PHE A 22 -2.72 -14.89 -1.91
CA PHE A 22 -3.90 -14.41 -1.20
C PHE A 22 -3.99 -15.08 0.16
N THR A 23 -4.20 -14.30 1.21
CA THR A 23 -4.42 -14.82 2.56
C THR A 23 -5.45 -13.98 3.31
N TRP A 24 -6.09 -14.61 4.31
CA TRP A 24 -6.79 -13.91 5.37
C TRP A 24 -5.84 -13.70 6.54
N GLU A 25 -5.60 -12.45 6.92
CA GLU A 25 -4.84 -12.12 8.11
C GLU A 25 -5.79 -12.02 9.30
N SER A 26 -5.40 -12.65 10.42
CA SER A 26 -6.06 -12.49 11.72
C SER A 26 -5.41 -11.35 12.50
N PRO A 27 -6.20 -10.57 13.26
CA PRO A 27 -5.67 -9.45 14.02
C PRO A 27 -4.83 -9.94 15.18
N ARG A 28 -3.72 -9.24 15.45
CA ARG A 28 -2.92 -9.42 16.67
C ARG A 28 -3.45 -8.58 17.84
N ASP A 29 -4.25 -7.56 17.54
CA ASP A 29 -4.81 -6.65 18.53
C ASP A 29 -6.18 -7.15 19.01
N ALA A 30 -6.36 -7.24 20.33
CA ALA A 30 -7.63 -7.65 20.94
C ALA A 30 -8.80 -6.71 20.58
N ALA A 31 -8.52 -5.42 20.33
CA ALA A 31 -9.54 -4.45 19.92
C ALA A 31 -10.18 -4.78 18.55
N LEU A 32 -9.53 -5.62 17.75
CA LEU A 32 -10.00 -6.08 16.45
C LEU A 32 -10.53 -7.53 16.52
N GLY A 33 -10.77 -8.07 17.71
CA GLY A 33 -11.26 -9.44 17.91
C GLY A 33 -12.46 -9.77 17.02
N GLY A 34 -12.42 -10.93 16.37
CA GLY A 34 -13.46 -11.38 15.44
C GLY A 34 -13.41 -10.76 14.03
N CYS A 35 -12.50 -9.80 13.79
CA CYS A 35 -12.24 -9.28 12.45
C CYS A 35 -11.23 -10.14 11.69
N ALA A 36 -11.18 -9.95 10.38
CA ALA A 36 -10.08 -10.37 9.52
C ALA A 36 -9.92 -9.35 8.40
N ARG A 37 -8.79 -9.38 7.71
CA ARG A 37 -8.59 -8.63 6.47
C ARG A 37 -7.97 -9.51 5.39
N VAL A 38 -8.19 -9.13 4.15
CA VAL A 38 -7.49 -9.77 3.02
C VAL A 38 -6.10 -9.18 2.85
N CYS A 39 -5.15 -10.03 2.48
CA CYS A 39 -3.81 -9.64 2.09
C CYS A 39 -3.49 -10.30 0.76
N PHE A 40 -3.06 -9.50 -0.21
CA PHE A 40 -2.57 -9.96 -1.51
C PHE A 40 -1.12 -9.57 -1.69
N GLN A 41 -0.36 -10.44 -2.32
CA GLN A 41 0.98 -10.12 -2.80
C GLN A 41 0.93 -9.98 -4.32
N LEU A 42 1.43 -8.86 -4.82
CA LEU A 42 1.52 -8.53 -6.23
C LEU A 42 2.97 -8.58 -6.65
N HIS A 43 3.23 -9.17 -7.82
CA HIS A 43 4.51 -9.06 -8.50
C HIS A 43 4.40 -8.04 -9.64
N VAL A 44 5.27 -7.05 -9.61
CA VAL A 44 5.39 -5.94 -10.57
C VAL A 44 6.81 -5.88 -11.10
N THR A 45 7.02 -5.20 -12.23
CA THR A 45 8.39 -4.91 -12.67
C THR A 45 9.02 -3.84 -11.79
N ARG A 46 10.35 -3.82 -11.70
CA ARG A 46 11.10 -2.77 -10.96
C ARG A 46 10.72 -1.36 -11.39
N ASP A 47 10.59 -1.14 -12.69
CA ASP A 47 10.20 0.17 -13.24
C ASP A 47 8.82 0.59 -12.71
N VAL A 48 7.86 -0.33 -12.56
CA VAL A 48 6.53 -0.04 -12.01
C VAL A 48 6.57 0.15 -10.51
N TYR A 49 7.35 -0.67 -9.79
CA TYR A 49 7.55 -0.52 -8.35
C TYR A 49 8.11 0.87 -8.01
N ASP A 50 9.21 1.25 -8.66
CA ASP A 50 9.88 2.52 -8.42
C ASP A 50 8.99 3.71 -8.83
N ALA A 51 8.34 3.61 -9.99
CA ALA A 51 7.39 4.62 -10.44
C ALA A 51 6.20 4.77 -9.48
N PHE A 52 5.69 3.66 -8.94
CA PHE A 52 4.58 3.67 -7.99
C PHE A 52 4.99 4.22 -6.63
N PHE A 53 6.12 3.83 -6.08
CA PHE A 53 6.42 4.14 -4.67
C PHE A 53 7.34 5.35 -4.48
N ASN A 54 8.36 5.50 -5.34
CA ASN A 54 9.47 6.44 -5.11
C ASN A 54 9.43 7.68 -6.03
N SER A 55 8.73 7.61 -7.17
CA SER A 55 8.75 8.72 -8.14
C SER A 55 8.01 9.97 -7.67
N PRO A 56 8.32 11.16 -8.24
CA PRO A 56 7.62 12.42 -7.92
C PRO A 56 6.12 12.45 -8.24
N ILE A 57 5.64 11.49 -9.03
CA ILE A 57 4.22 11.31 -9.36
C ILE A 57 3.60 10.14 -8.60
N GLY A 58 4.42 9.34 -7.93
CA GLY A 58 4.05 8.11 -7.24
C GLY A 58 3.31 8.33 -5.93
N TYR A 59 2.91 7.21 -5.32
CA TYR A 59 2.11 7.09 -4.12
C TYR A 59 2.60 7.95 -2.95
N ARG A 60 3.89 7.85 -2.60
CA ARG A 60 4.46 8.63 -1.50
C ARG A 60 4.53 10.12 -1.82
N ALA A 61 4.80 10.48 -3.07
CA ALA A 61 4.75 11.88 -3.49
C ALA A 61 3.33 12.46 -3.37
N GLN A 62 2.28 11.67 -3.63
CA GLN A 62 0.91 12.11 -3.38
C GLN A 62 0.67 12.41 -1.88
N PHE A 63 1.20 11.58 -0.97
CA PHE A 63 1.18 11.91 0.46
C PHE A 63 2.04 13.12 0.82
N ALA A 64 3.19 13.31 0.15
CA ALA A 64 4.03 14.50 0.35
C ALA A 64 3.27 15.80 0.06
N LEU A 65 2.39 15.79 -0.95
CA LEU A 65 1.52 16.92 -1.29
C LEU A 65 0.47 17.17 -0.20
N SER A 66 -0.31 16.15 0.17
CA SER A 66 -1.23 16.20 1.30
C SER A 66 -1.72 14.81 1.68
N VAL A 67 -2.19 14.64 2.91
CA VAL A 67 -2.88 13.42 3.37
C VAL A 67 -4.06 13.06 2.46
N ASN A 68 -4.87 14.05 2.05
CA ASN A 68 -6.02 13.82 1.18
C ASN A 68 -5.62 13.37 -0.24
N SER A 69 -4.55 13.95 -0.80
CA SER A 69 -3.98 13.53 -2.08
C SER A 69 -3.50 12.09 -2.02
N GLY A 70 -2.80 11.72 -0.95
CA GLY A 70 -2.36 10.35 -0.69
C GLY A 70 -3.52 9.35 -0.59
N HIS A 71 -4.57 9.67 0.16
CA HIS A 71 -5.78 8.83 0.22
C HIS A 71 -6.45 8.70 -1.15
N THR A 72 -6.59 9.80 -1.89
CA THR A 72 -7.17 9.77 -3.24
C THR A 72 -6.37 8.87 -4.18
N ALA A 73 -5.04 8.94 -4.11
CA ALA A 73 -4.15 8.09 -4.90
C ALA A 73 -4.29 6.61 -4.52
N ASN A 74 -4.32 6.31 -3.21
CA ASN A 74 -4.55 4.96 -2.69
C ASN A 74 -5.85 4.36 -3.21
N THR A 75 -6.96 5.09 -3.09
CA THR A 75 -8.28 4.65 -3.57
C THR A 75 -8.24 4.35 -5.06
N LYS A 76 -7.69 5.25 -5.89
CA LYS A 76 -7.58 5.01 -7.33
C LYS A 76 -6.75 3.76 -7.66
N ALA A 77 -5.68 3.50 -6.91
CA ALA A 77 -4.86 2.33 -7.12
C ALA A 77 -5.57 1.02 -6.72
N LEU A 78 -6.29 1.04 -5.59
CA LEU A 78 -7.13 -0.08 -5.16
C LEU A 78 -8.26 -0.35 -6.15
N ASP A 79 -8.97 0.68 -6.59
CA ASP A 79 -10.04 0.58 -7.59
C ASP A 79 -9.52 -0.02 -8.91
N ALA A 80 -8.31 0.39 -9.33
CA ALA A 80 -7.68 -0.13 -10.53
C ALA A 80 -7.34 -1.63 -10.42
N LEU A 81 -6.93 -2.09 -9.24
CA LEU A 81 -6.51 -3.48 -8.98
C LEU A 81 -7.67 -4.42 -8.61
N GLU A 82 -8.75 -3.90 -8.01
CA GLU A 82 -9.84 -4.69 -7.46
C GLU A 82 -10.36 -5.78 -8.43
N PRO A 83 -10.62 -5.50 -9.72
CA PRO A 83 -11.12 -6.54 -10.63
C PRO A 83 -10.18 -7.75 -10.79
N ALA A 84 -8.86 -7.53 -10.75
CA ALA A 84 -7.87 -8.60 -10.83
C ALA A 84 -7.81 -9.39 -9.52
N LEU A 85 -7.85 -8.71 -8.37
CA LEU A 85 -7.83 -9.33 -7.05
C LEU A 85 -9.07 -10.20 -6.81
N ILE A 86 -10.26 -9.70 -7.17
CA ILE A 86 -11.51 -10.45 -7.04
C ILE A 86 -11.50 -11.68 -7.96
N ARG A 87 -11.07 -11.52 -9.22
CA ARG A 87 -10.95 -12.66 -10.14
C ARG A 87 -10.02 -13.74 -9.61
N PHE A 88 -8.88 -13.34 -9.03
CA PHE A 88 -7.93 -14.28 -8.43
C PHE A 88 -8.58 -15.11 -7.30
N VAL A 89 -9.30 -14.44 -6.39
CA VAL A 89 -10.04 -15.10 -5.29
C VAL A 89 -11.15 -16.03 -5.81
N GLN A 90 -11.85 -15.63 -6.88
CA GLN A 90 -12.88 -16.46 -7.51
C GLN A 90 -12.32 -17.75 -8.07
N VAL A 91 -11.17 -17.68 -8.76
CA VAL A 91 -10.48 -18.87 -9.30
C VAL A 91 -10.05 -19.82 -8.17
N LEU A 92 -9.71 -19.28 -6.99
CA LEU A 92 -9.41 -20.07 -5.79
C LEU A 92 -10.66 -20.64 -5.09
N GLY A 93 -11.87 -20.31 -5.54
CA GLY A 93 -13.13 -20.81 -4.97
C GLY A 93 -13.57 -20.11 -3.68
N HIS A 94 -13.02 -18.93 -3.38
CA HIS A 94 -13.39 -18.17 -2.19
C HIS A 94 -14.58 -17.23 -2.43
N ALA A 95 -15.40 -17.00 -1.39
CA ALA A 95 -16.50 -16.04 -1.44
C ALA A 95 -15.98 -14.60 -1.57
N CYS A 96 -16.56 -13.83 -2.49
CA CYS A 96 -16.07 -12.50 -2.85
C CYS A 96 -16.55 -11.39 -1.93
N ASP A 97 -17.75 -11.50 -1.34
CA ASP A 97 -18.38 -10.38 -0.63
C ASP A 97 -17.50 -9.81 0.47
N ARG A 98 -16.93 -10.68 1.31
CA ARG A 98 -16.05 -10.26 2.41
C ARG A 98 -14.71 -9.69 1.90
N VAL A 99 -14.22 -10.17 0.76
CA VAL A 99 -13.02 -9.62 0.12
C VAL A 99 -13.30 -8.20 -0.37
N VAL A 100 -14.42 -8.00 -1.05
CA VAL A 100 -14.86 -6.67 -1.51
C VAL A 100 -15.04 -5.72 -0.32
N TRP A 101 -15.70 -6.16 0.76
CA TRP A 101 -15.84 -5.35 1.97
C TRP A 101 -14.50 -4.95 2.56
N SER A 102 -13.54 -5.88 2.63
CA SER A 102 -12.20 -5.59 3.16
C SER A 102 -11.42 -4.66 2.23
N LEU A 103 -11.49 -4.81 0.91
CA LEU A 103 -10.77 -3.95 -0.05
C LEU A 103 -11.31 -2.53 -0.15
N ARG A 104 -12.63 -2.34 -0.01
CA ARG A 104 -13.30 -1.03 -0.16
C ARG A 104 -13.46 -0.26 1.14
N ALA A 105 -13.23 -0.90 2.29
CA ALA A 105 -13.35 -0.25 3.57
C ALA A 105 -12.18 0.72 3.84
N PRO A 106 -12.37 1.73 4.71
CA PRO A 106 -11.30 2.62 5.13
C PRO A 106 -10.09 1.85 5.69
N ASP A 107 -8.89 2.39 5.60
CA ASP A 107 -7.59 1.73 5.94
C ASP A 107 -7.10 0.64 5.00
N ALA A 108 -7.88 0.22 4.00
CA ALA A 108 -7.34 -0.60 2.91
C ALA A 108 -6.23 0.19 2.19
N LYS A 109 -5.12 -0.49 1.83
CA LYS A 109 -3.96 0.18 1.25
C LYS A 109 -3.07 -0.73 0.42
N ILE A 110 -2.24 -0.11 -0.40
CA ILE A 110 -1.10 -0.73 -1.08
C ILE A 110 0.18 -0.26 -0.40
N TRP A 111 1.12 -1.17 -0.18
CA TRP A 111 2.40 -0.86 0.42
C TRP A 111 3.51 -1.73 -0.18
N ILE A 112 4.75 -1.45 0.20
CA ILE A 112 5.89 -2.32 -0.11
C ILE A 112 5.80 -3.61 0.67
N ASP A 113 6.33 -4.70 0.10
CA ASP A 113 6.61 -5.90 0.88
C ASP A 113 7.83 -5.65 1.77
N GLU A 114 7.60 -5.37 3.05
CA GLU A 114 8.67 -5.06 4.00
C GLU A 114 9.68 -6.20 4.17
N GLN A 115 9.32 -7.45 3.86
CA GLN A 115 10.27 -8.56 3.91
C GLN A 115 11.25 -8.53 2.74
N GLU A 116 10.79 -8.09 1.56
CA GLU A 116 11.64 -7.96 0.37
C GLU A 116 12.72 -6.90 0.60
N VAL A 117 12.34 -5.77 1.19
CA VAL A 117 13.23 -4.58 1.29
C VAL A 117 13.88 -4.42 2.66
N GLN A 118 13.76 -5.42 3.55
CA GLN A 118 14.21 -5.31 4.94
C GLN A 118 15.68 -4.90 5.07
N ALA A 119 16.55 -5.39 4.17
CA ALA A 119 17.97 -5.07 4.17
C ALA A 119 18.26 -3.60 3.81
N GLU A 120 17.37 -2.95 3.05
CA GLU A 120 17.51 -1.57 2.62
C GLU A 120 16.97 -0.59 3.66
N LEU A 121 15.94 -0.96 4.41
CA LEU A 121 15.32 -0.14 5.46
C LEU A 121 16.25 0.20 6.64
N GLY A 122 17.46 -0.36 6.69
CA GLY A 122 18.50 -0.03 7.66
C GLY A 122 19.62 0.89 7.15
N SER A 123 19.51 1.40 5.91
CA SER A 123 20.52 2.30 5.34
C SER A 123 20.49 3.69 6.01
N CYS A 124 21.67 4.28 6.20
CA CYS A 124 21.81 5.62 6.77
C CYS A 124 21.78 6.75 5.71
N GLU A 125 21.92 6.43 4.43
CA GLU A 125 22.00 7.44 3.36
C GLU A 125 20.62 7.72 2.75
N PRO A 126 20.16 8.99 2.73
CA PRO A 126 18.87 9.35 2.15
C PRO A 126 18.93 9.26 0.62
N HIS A 127 17.94 8.58 0.02
CA HIS A 127 17.77 8.53 -1.44
C HIS A 127 16.75 9.57 -1.93
N ILE A 128 15.83 9.99 -1.07
CA ILE A 128 14.80 10.99 -1.36
C ILE A 128 15.19 12.31 -0.72
N LEU A 129 15.43 13.32 -1.56
CA LEU A 129 15.83 14.66 -1.15
C LEU A 129 14.62 15.60 -1.12
N TYR A 130 13.65 15.30 -0.25
CA TYR A 130 12.49 16.16 -0.01
C TYR A 130 12.62 16.83 1.35
N GLU A 131 12.92 18.13 1.34
CA GLU A 131 13.29 18.92 2.52
C GLU A 131 12.28 18.82 3.70
N PRO A 132 10.95 18.81 3.48
CA PRO A 132 10.00 18.63 4.58
C PRO A 132 10.12 17.27 5.28
N TRP A 133 10.47 16.19 4.57
CA TRP A 133 10.72 14.90 5.21
C TRP A 133 12.09 14.87 5.88
N GLN A 134 13.11 15.46 5.26
CA GLN A 134 14.47 15.49 5.82
C GLN A 134 14.53 16.24 7.16
N SER A 135 13.72 17.29 7.31
CA SER A 135 13.65 18.08 8.55
C SER A 135 12.85 17.42 9.67
N GLN A 136 11.99 16.44 9.37
CA GLN A 136 11.08 15.81 10.34
C GLN A 136 11.37 14.33 10.60
N SER A 137 12.17 13.67 9.75
CA SER A 137 12.51 12.26 9.90
C SER A 137 13.59 12.08 10.96
N GLU A 138 13.31 11.30 12.00
CA GLU A 138 14.25 11.02 13.09
C GLU A 138 15.21 9.85 12.75
N ASP A 139 14.70 8.83 12.05
CA ASP A 139 15.42 7.59 11.75
C ASP A 139 15.90 7.49 10.30
N GLY A 140 15.47 8.41 9.43
CA GLY A 140 15.82 8.42 8.01
C GLY A 140 15.10 7.38 7.16
N ILE A 141 14.28 6.49 7.74
CA ILE A 141 13.65 5.37 7.00
C ILE A 141 12.75 5.89 5.87
N GLY A 142 11.97 6.94 6.16
CA GLY A 142 11.13 7.59 5.17
C GLY A 142 11.89 8.47 4.16
N LEU A 143 13.22 8.48 4.18
CA LEU A 143 14.05 9.10 3.14
C LEU A 143 14.65 8.07 2.19
N LEU A 144 14.42 6.78 2.46
CA LEU A 144 14.89 5.70 1.60
C LEU A 144 13.94 5.52 0.41
N ALA A 145 14.52 5.13 -0.72
CA ALA A 145 13.82 4.70 -1.92
C ALA A 145 14.23 3.24 -2.16
N PRO A 146 13.56 2.28 -1.50
CA PRO A 146 13.94 0.89 -1.65
C PRO A 146 13.65 0.41 -3.07
N PHE A 147 14.37 -0.63 -3.51
CA PHE A 147 14.12 -1.31 -4.78
C PHE A 147 13.42 -2.63 -4.55
N GLY A 148 12.37 -2.92 -5.32
CA GLY A 148 11.60 -4.15 -5.17
C GLY A 148 10.81 -4.53 -6.41
N GLU A 149 10.22 -5.70 -6.34
CA GLU A 149 9.30 -6.27 -7.34
C GLU A 149 7.99 -6.73 -6.69
N LEU A 150 7.87 -6.62 -5.36
CA LEU A 150 6.70 -7.06 -4.60
C LEU A 150 5.98 -5.90 -3.91
N LEU A 151 4.70 -5.78 -4.22
CA LEU A 151 3.77 -4.90 -3.52
C LEU A 151 2.76 -5.74 -2.75
N GLU A 152 2.28 -5.20 -1.64
CA GLU A 152 1.27 -5.84 -0.81
C GLU A 152 0.00 -5.00 -0.79
N VAL A 153 -1.14 -5.62 -1.11
CA VAL A 153 -2.47 -5.02 -0.89
C VAL A 153 -3.02 -5.57 0.42
N LYS A 154 -3.21 -4.69 1.39
CA LYS A 154 -3.83 -4.99 2.67
C LYS A 154 -5.20 -4.36 2.72
N GLY A 155 -6.25 -5.17 2.79
CA GLY A 155 -7.60 -4.69 3.06
C GLY A 155 -7.73 -4.15 4.48
N ALA A 156 -8.89 -3.55 4.75
CA ALA A 156 -9.31 -3.14 6.07
C ALA A 156 -9.76 -4.32 6.93
N TRP A 157 -9.72 -4.14 8.24
CA TRP A 157 -10.29 -5.09 9.19
C TRP A 157 -11.82 -5.04 9.14
N VAL A 158 -12.43 -6.18 8.83
CA VAL A 158 -13.89 -6.33 8.78
C VAL A 158 -14.36 -7.51 9.62
N ASP A 159 -15.45 -7.33 10.36
CA ASP A 159 -16.10 -8.42 11.09
C ASP A 159 -16.85 -9.39 10.14
N ARG A 160 -17.51 -10.40 10.71
CA ARG A 160 -18.25 -11.40 9.91
C ARG A 160 -19.45 -10.81 9.17
N GLY A 161 -19.99 -9.69 9.64
CA GLY A 161 -21.08 -8.95 8.99
C GLY A 161 -20.60 -7.93 7.97
N GLY A 162 -19.28 -7.82 7.73
CA GLY A 162 -18.72 -6.85 6.81
C GLY A 162 -18.54 -5.45 7.39
N HIS A 163 -18.77 -5.25 8.69
CA HIS A 163 -18.57 -3.93 9.28
C HIS A 163 -17.09 -3.66 9.48
N PHE A 164 -16.64 -2.51 8.97
CA PHE A 164 -15.30 -2.00 9.17
C PHE A 164 -15.02 -1.72 10.65
N ARG A 165 -13.82 -2.08 11.10
CA ARG A 165 -13.28 -1.73 12.42
C ARG A 165 -11.95 -1.00 12.27
N PRO A 166 -11.86 0.30 12.63
CA PRO A 166 -10.60 1.03 12.54
C PRO A 166 -9.59 0.48 13.54
N ASN A 167 -8.31 0.47 13.16
CA ASN A 167 -7.25 0.14 14.11
C ASN A 167 -6.79 1.40 14.84
N PRO A 168 -7.06 1.56 16.15
CA PRO A 168 -6.75 2.80 16.87
C PRO A 168 -5.25 3.12 16.91
N LYS A 169 -4.38 2.10 16.83
CA LYS A 169 -2.91 2.28 16.80
C LYS A 169 -2.41 2.78 15.45
N LYS A 170 -3.27 2.87 14.43
CA LYS A 170 -2.91 3.28 13.08
C LYS A 170 -3.61 4.55 12.60
N ALA A 171 -4.41 5.19 13.47
CA ALA A 171 -5.21 6.36 13.11
C ALA A 171 -4.40 7.52 12.51
N CYS A 172 -3.15 7.72 12.96
CA CYS A 172 -2.28 8.83 12.52
C CYS A 172 -1.25 8.43 11.46
N ARG A 173 -1.39 7.24 10.84
CA ARG A 173 -0.39 6.75 9.87
C ARG A 173 -0.31 7.60 8.62
N ALA A 174 -1.46 8.05 8.12
CA ALA A 174 -1.52 8.93 6.95
C ALA A 174 -0.76 10.24 7.19
N ASP A 175 -0.92 10.84 8.38
CA ASP A 175 -0.15 12.02 8.78
C ASP A 175 1.36 11.72 8.91
N ALA A 176 1.72 10.53 9.41
CA ALA A 176 3.12 10.12 9.47
C ALA A 176 3.73 9.99 8.07
N ILE A 177 3.06 9.33 7.12
CA ILE A 177 3.56 9.26 5.73
C ILE A 177 3.68 10.67 5.12
N HIS A 178 2.70 11.55 5.37
CA HIS A 178 2.78 12.93 4.89
C HIS A 178 3.99 13.69 5.48
N ARG A 179 4.22 13.59 6.79
CA ARG A 179 5.28 14.34 7.48
C ARG A 179 6.68 13.78 7.28
N VAL A 180 6.84 12.46 7.22
CA VAL A 180 8.16 11.81 7.21
C VAL A 180 8.34 10.78 6.10
N GLY A 181 7.33 10.50 5.29
CA GLY A 181 7.43 9.60 4.15
C GLY A 181 7.20 8.11 4.46
N TYR A 182 6.93 7.73 5.72
CA TYR A 182 6.79 6.34 6.18
C TYR A 182 5.86 6.17 7.41
N SER A 183 5.24 4.99 7.64
CA SER A 183 4.40 4.70 8.83
C SER A 183 4.10 3.22 9.18
#